data_AF-A0A7X0PGF7-F1
#
_entry.id   AF-A0A7X0PGF7-F1
#
_cell.length_a   1.000
_cell.length_b   1.000
_cell.length_c   1.000
_cell.angle_alpha   90.00
_cell.angle_beta   90.00
_cell.angle_gamma   90.00
#
_symmetry.space_group_name_H-M   'P 1'
#
loop_
_entity.id
_entity.type
_entity.pdbx_description
1 polymer ?
#
loop_
_entity_poly.entity_id
_entity_poly.type
_entity_poly.pdbx_seq_one_letter_code
_entity_poly.pdbx_strand_id
1 'polypeptide(L)'
;MLRNVNDLAAAVKEDACLCLPERVHQRPAWAPPWNILYVWGMGYVVLLVLQPSIANAWWCIALVVASGLGMCWWQVRHFTYRVQWLLDMTQRTLQPARGGSVISLDLAHSIGIIPGPPDHGVLSCEVEFRHKAAGPIATLCAVELQSSDSETLSMQMDSLDRCVDELVERLGIRRSGGRLVPAR
;
A
#
# COMPACT_ATOMS: atom_id res chain seq x y z
N MET A 1 -7.79 5.07 -2.66
CA MET A 1 -7.25 3.90 -1.91
C MET A 1 -5.91 3.56 -2.52
N LEU A 2 -4.83 3.79 -1.78
CA LEU A 2 -3.44 3.72 -2.27
C LEU A 2 -3.03 2.27 -2.53
N ARG A 3 -2.89 1.84 -3.80
CA ARG A 3 -2.55 0.44 -4.17
C ARG A 3 -1.14 0.28 -4.74
N ASN A 4 -0.50 1.37 -5.15
CA ASN A 4 0.84 1.39 -5.72
C ASN A 4 1.51 2.76 -5.46
N VAL A 5 2.82 2.84 -5.69
CA VAL A 5 3.61 4.08 -5.68
C VAL A 5 3.00 5.16 -6.58
N ASN A 6 2.45 4.77 -7.73
CA ASN A 6 1.79 5.72 -8.64
C ASN A 6 0.49 6.31 -8.06
N ASP A 7 -0.28 5.52 -7.31
CA ASP A 7 -1.47 6.03 -6.61
C ASP A 7 -1.06 6.96 -5.46
N LEU A 8 0.06 6.68 -4.81
CA LEU A 8 0.64 7.55 -3.79
C LEU A 8 1.09 8.87 -4.39
N ALA A 9 1.79 8.85 -5.52
CA ALA A 9 2.18 10.06 -6.23
C ALA A 9 0.96 10.89 -6.67
N ALA A 10 -0.10 10.24 -7.16
CA ALA A 10 -1.34 10.93 -7.52
C ALA A 10 -2.03 11.57 -6.30
N ALA A 11 -2.19 10.82 -5.21
CA ALA A 11 -2.79 11.32 -3.98
C ALA A 11 -1.96 12.45 -3.34
N VAL A 12 -0.63 12.35 -3.37
CA VAL A 12 0.28 13.42 -2.92
C VAL A 12 0.10 14.69 -3.74
N LYS A 13 -0.31 14.59 -5.01
CA LYS A 13 -0.52 15.77 -5.88
C LYS A 13 -1.90 16.40 -5.71
N GLU A 14 -2.94 15.57 -5.56
CA GLU A 14 -4.33 16.04 -5.59
C GLU A 14 -4.92 16.31 -4.20
N ASP A 15 -4.55 15.52 -3.19
CA ASP A 15 -5.22 15.58 -1.89
C ASP A 15 -4.64 16.69 -0.99
N ALA A 16 -5.53 17.35 -0.22
CA ALA A 16 -5.16 18.32 0.81
C ALA A 16 -4.76 17.64 2.12
N CYS A 17 -5.33 16.48 2.41
CA CYS A 17 -5.02 15.65 3.58
C CYS A 17 -4.77 14.21 3.13
N LEU A 18 -3.56 13.71 3.39
CA LEU A 18 -3.12 12.40 2.98
C LEU A 18 -3.14 11.42 4.15
N CYS A 19 -3.91 10.35 4.02
CA CYS A 19 -3.91 9.24 4.98
C CYS A 19 -2.81 8.25 4.57
N LEU A 20 -1.73 8.19 5.34
CA LEU A 20 -0.59 7.31 5.07
C LEU A 20 -0.82 5.93 5.69
N PRO A 21 -0.91 4.87 4.86
CA PRO A 21 -0.96 3.51 5.36
C PRO A 21 0.40 3.09 5.89
N GLU A 22 0.40 2.22 6.90
CA GLU A 22 1.58 1.57 7.47
C GLU A 22 2.45 0.93 6.37
N ARG A 23 1.79 0.28 5.41
CA ARG A 23 2.43 -0.38 4.28
C ARG A 23 1.68 -0.18 2.97
N VAL A 24 2.38 0.30 1.95
CA VAL A 24 1.96 0.32 0.55
C VAL A 24 2.47 -0.98 -0.10
N HIS A 25 1.62 -2.01 -0.07
CA HIS A 25 1.92 -3.29 -0.71
C HIS A 25 1.64 -3.21 -2.20
N GLN A 26 2.55 -3.71 -3.03
CA GLN A 26 2.21 -4.05 -4.41
C GLN A 26 1.33 -5.30 -4.39
N ARG A 27 0.04 -5.12 -4.67
CA ARG A 27 -0.86 -6.27 -4.74
C ARG A 27 -0.42 -7.19 -5.88
N PRO A 28 -0.22 -8.50 -5.65
CA PRO A 28 -0.27 -9.45 -6.74
C PRO A 28 -1.66 -9.29 -7.38
N ALA A 29 -1.70 -9.12 -8.70
CA ALA A 29 -2.94 -9.12 -9.45
C ALA A 29 -3.63 -10.46 -9.18
N TRP A 30 -4.65 -10.45 -8.33
CA TRP A 30 -5.41 -11.66 -8.04
C TRP A 30 -5.97 -12.19 -9.36
N ALA A 31 -6.00 -13.52 -9.49
CA ALA A 31 -6.57 -14.17 -10.65
C ALA A 31 -7.93 -13.52 -10.96
N PRO A 32 -8.16 -13.10 -12.22
CA PRO A 32 -9.36 -12.37 -12.57
C PRO A 32 -10.59 -13.17 -12.13
N PRO A 33 -11.64 -12.53 -11.58
CA PRO A 33 -12.81 -13.22 -11.05
C PRO A 33 -13.47 -14.16 -12.07
N TRP A 34 -13.23 -13.92 -13.35
CA TRP A 34 -13.61 -14.80 -14.46
C TRP A 34 -13.03 -16.21 -14.37
N ASN A 35 -11.77 -16.37 -13.94
CA ASN A 35 -11.15 -17.70 -13.78
C ASN A 35 -11.84 -18.50 -12.67
N ILE A 36 -12.23 -17.83 -11.57
CA ILE A 36 -12.97 -18.45 -10.47
C ILE A 36 -14.34 -18.88 -10.97
N LEU A 37 -15.06 -18.01 -11.68
CA LEU A 37 -16.38 -18.31 -12.22
C LEU A 37 -16.34 -19.51 -13.20
N TYR A 38 -15.29 -19.59 -14.02
CA TYR A 38 -15.10 -20.68 -14.98
C TYR A 38 -14.87 -22.03 -14.30
N VAL A 39 -13.98 -22.08 -13.30
CA VAL A 39 -13.69 -23.31 -12.53
C VAL A 39 -14.95 -23.79 -11.78
N TRP A 40 -15.69 -22.85 -11.17
CA TRP A 40 -16.94 -23.14 -10.46
C TRP A 40 -18.06 -23.63 -11.41
N GLY A 41 -18.17 -23.03 -12.60
CA GLY A 41 -19.12 -23.43 -13.64
C GLY A 41 -18.84 -24.83 -14.18
N MET A 42 -17.58 -25.16 -14.46
CA MET A 42 -17.19 -26.50 -14.90
C MET A 42 -17.46 -27.56 -13.83
N GLY A 43 -17.18 -27.25 -12.55
CA GLY A 43 -17.51 -28.14 -11.42
C GLY A 43 -19.02 -28.41 -11.32
N TYR A 44 -19.85 -27.38 -11.53
CA TYR A 44 -21.31 -27.53 -11.56
C TYR A 44 -21.79 -28.44 -12.69
N VAL A 45 -21.28 -28.27 -13.92
CA VAL A 45 -21.66 -29.11 -15.08
C VAL A 45 -21.32 -30.58 -14.85
N VAL A 46 -20.12 -30.86 -14.30
CA VAL A 46 -19.71 -32.23 -13.97
C VAL A 46 -20.62 -32.84 -12.89
N LEU A 47 -20.95 -32.08 -11.85
CA LEU A 47 -21.87 -32.52 -10.79
C LEU A 47 -23.28 -32.75 -11.31
N LEU A 48 -23.75 -31.96 -12.27
CA LEU A 48 -25.07 -32.09 -12.86
C LEU A 48 -25.20 -33.39 -13.68
N VAL A 49 -24.09 -33.85 -14.28
CA VAL A 49 -24.02 -35.11 -15.04
C VAL A 49 -23.88 -36.33 -14.12
N LEU A 50 -23.07 -36.25 -13.05
CA LEU A 50 -22.78 -37.40 -12.18
C LEU A 50 -23.71 -37.56 -10.97
N GLN A 51 -24.20 -36.45 -10.39
CA GLN A 51 -24.89 -36.42 -9.09
C GLN A 51 -25.91 -35.25 -9.03
N PRO A 52 -27.05 -35.34 -9.74
CA PRO A 52 -28.02 -34.24 -9.84
C PRO A 52 -28.66 -33.83 -8.51
N SER A 53 -28.74 -34.74 -7.53
CA SER A 53 -29.20 -34.43 -6.17
C SER A 53 -28.28 -33.47 -5.42
N ILE A 54 -26.97 -33.54 -5.67
CA ILE A 54 -25.95 -32.68 -5.05
C ILE A 54 -25.84 -31.35 -5.80
N ALA A 55 -26.12 -31.33 -7.11
CA ALA A 55 -26.11 -30.11 -7.92
C ALA A 55 -27.06 -29.03 -7.40
N ASN A 56 -28.22 -29.41 -6.84
CA ASN A 56 -29.15 -28.45 -6.22
C ASN A 56 -28.59 -27.82 -4.93
N ALA A 57 -27.74 -28.53 -4.18
CA ALA A 57 -27.07 -28.02 -2.99
C ALA A 57 -25.78 -27.23 -3.31
N TRP A 58 -25.25 -27.34 -4.53
CA TRP A 58 -24.03 -26.67 -4.97
C TRP A 58 -24.07 -25.16 -4.79
N TRP A 59 -25.20 -24.52 -5.10
CA TRP A 59 -25.35 -23.08 -4.94
C TRP A 59 -25.32 -22.63 -3.48
N CYS A 60 -25.83 -23.47 -2.56
CA CYS A 60 -25.72 -23.19 -1.13
C CYS A 60 -24.25 -23.27 -0.68
N ILE A 61 -23.51 -24.29 -1.13
CA ILE A 61 -22.08 -24.43 -0.87
C ILE A 61 -21.32 -23.23 -1.47
N ALA A 62 -21.64 -22.82 -2.69
CA ALA A 62 -21.03 -21.68 -3.36
C ALA A 62 -21.22 -20.38 -2.58
N LEU A 63 -22.43 -20.11 -2.09
CA LEU A 63 -22.72 -18.91 -1.30
C LEU A 63 -21.98 -18.92 0.05
N VAL A 64 -21.92 -20.07 0.73
CA VAL A 64 -21.18 -20.20 2.00
C VAL A 64 -19.68 -20.01 1.79
N VAL A 65 -19.10 -20.60 0.74
CA VAL A 65 -17.68 -20.43 0.42
C VAL A 65 -17.38 -19.00 -0.01
N ALA A 66 -18.21 -18.39 -0.86
CA ALA A 66 -18.03 -17.01 -1.31
C ALA A 66 -18.16 -16.00 -0.16
N SER A 67 -19.10 -16.20 0.76
CA SER A 67 -19.26 -15.34 1.94
C SER A 67 -18.09 -15.50 2.92
N GLY A 68 -17.64 -16.73 3.19
CA GLY A 68 -16.45 -16.99 3.99
C GLY A 68 -15.19 -16.36 3.40
N LEU A 69 -14.96 -16.52 2.09
CA LEU A 69 -13.86 -15.87 1.38
C LEU A 69 -13.99 -14.35 1.40
N GLY A 70 -15.20 -13.81 1.23
CA GLY A 70 -15.46 -12.37 1.31
C GLY A 70 -15.19 -11.79 2.71
N MET A 71 -15.53 -12.54 3.76
CA MET A 71 -15.30 -12.14 5.15
C MET A 71 -13.81 -12.22 5.51
N CYS A 72 -13.12 -13.29 5.12
CA CYS A 72 -11.66 -13.39 5.21
C CYS A 72 -10.99 -12.27 4.41
N TRP A 73 -11.48 -11.96 3.20
CA TRP A 73 -10.96 -10.87 2.38
C TRP A 73 -11.14 -9.52 3.06
N TRP A 74 -12.31 -9.27 3.64
CA TRP A 74 -12.59 -8.04 4.35
C TRP A 74 -11.72 -7.92 5.61
N GLN A 75 -11.54 -9.00 6.37
CA GLN A 75 -10.66 -9.02 7.53
C GLN A 75 -9.21 -8.78 7.14
N VAL A 76 -8.65 -9.52 6.17
CA VAL A 76 -7.28 -9.29 5.67
C VAL A 76 -7.14 -7.84 5.21
N ARG A 77 -8.10 -7.31 4.44
CA ARG A 77 -8.07 -5.92 3.98
C ARG A 77 -8.09 -4.90 5.13
N HIS A 78 -8.87 -5.17 6.18
CA HIS A 78 -8.97 -4.30 7.35
C HIS A 78 -7.71 -4.35 8.21
N PHE A 79 -7.05 -5.51 8.30
CA PHE A 79 -5.78 -5.64 9.02
C PHE A 79 -4.58 -5.07 8.24
N THR A 80 -4.56 -5.23 6.91
CA THR A 80 -3.46 -4.73 6.06
C THR A 80 -3.52 -3.22 5.86
N TYR A 81 -4.71 -2.60 5.87
CA TYR A 81 -4.86 -1.14 5.70
C TYR A 81 -4.93 -0.41 7.04
N ARG A 82 -3.88 -0.54 7.85
CA ARG A 82 -3.72 0.29 9.06
C ARG A 82 -3.16 1.64 8.65
N VAL A 83 -3.99 2.68 8.74
CA VAL A 83 -3.52 4.08 8.63
C VAL A 83 -2.80 4.42 9.93
N GLN A 84 -1.55 4.84 9.84
CA GLN A 84 -0.76 5.26 11.01
C GLN A 84 -0.69 6.76 11.13
N TRP A 85 -0.59 7.47 10.01
CA TRP A 85 -0.36 8.90 9.98
C TRP A 85 -1.34 9.61 9.07
N LEU A 86 -1.78 10.77 9.50
CA LEU A 86 -2.56 11.74 8.74
C LEU A 86 -1.65 12.94 8.51
N LEU A 87 -1.40 13.23 7.25
CA LEU A 87 -0.54 14.33 6.82
C LEU A 87 -1.43 15.40 6.20
N ASP A 88 -1.59 16.53 6.90
CA ASP A 88 -2.30 17.69 6.39
C ASP A 88 -1.30 18.60 5.66
N MET A 89 -1.43 18.67 4.33
CA MET A 89 -0.57 19.48 3.46
C MET A 89 -0.86 20.98 3.60
N THR A 90 -2.10 21.34 3.95
CA THR A 90 -2.55 22.72 4.07
C THR A 90 -2.04 23.34 5.35
N GLN A 91 -2.22 22.62 6.47
CA GLN A 91 -1.77 23.08 7.78
C GLN A 91 -0.31 22.71 8.06
N ARG A 92 0.31 21.90 7.20
CA ARG A 92 1.66 21.34 7.39
C ARG A 92 1.75 20.69 8.77
N THR A 93 0.82 19.78 9.03
CA THR A 93 0.83 19.02 10.28
C THR A 93 0.83 17.52 10.03
N LEU A 94 1.50 16.80 10.91
CA LEU A 94 1.50 15.35 10.96
C LEU A 94 0.77 14.91 12.23
N GLN A 95 -0.29 14.12 12.07
CA GLN A 95 -1.08 13.60 13.17
C GLN A 95 -1.09 12.07 13.17
N PRO A 96 -0.89 11.42 14.33
CA PRO A 96 -1.06 9.98 14.44
C PRO A 96 -2.56 9.63 14.35
N ALA A 97 -2.92 8.68 13.49
CA ALA A 97 -4.30 8.27 13.26
C ALA A 97 -4.97 7.62 14.49
N ARG A 98 -4.18 7.14 15.46
CA ARG A 98 -4.67 6.50 16.70
C ARG A 98 -4.83 7.47 17.88
N GLY A 99 -4.77 8.78 17.62
CA GLY A 99 -4.81 9.80 18.66
C GLY A 99 -3.44 10.04 19.29
N GLY A 100 -3.05 11.31 19.37
CA GLY A 100 -1.75 11.74 19.87
C GLY A 100 -1.50 13.21 19.55
N SER A 101 -0.31 13.70 19.90
CA SER A 101 0.06 15.10 19.67
C SER A 101 0.24 15.38 18.17
N VAL A 102 -0.38 16.47 17.71
CA VAL A 102 -0.15 17.04 16.38
C VAL A 102 1.28 17.56 16.32
N ILE A 103 2.04 17.14 15.30
CA ILE A 103 3.39 17.61 15.05
C ILE A 103 3.33 18.64 13.92
N SER A 104 3.69 19.89 14.22
CA SER A 104 3.82 20.93 13.20
C SER A 104 5.11 20.74 12.42
N LEU A 105 5.02 20.74 11.10
CA LEU A 105 6.15 20.58 10.19
C LEU A 105 6.83 21.93 9.99
N ASP A 106 8.15 21.95 10.13
CA ASP A 106 8.98 23.14 9.95
C ASP A 106 10.28 22.81 9.18
N LEU A 107 11.14 23.81 8.96
CA LEU A 107 12.42 23.66 8.26
C LEU A 107 13.44 22.78 9.01
N ALA A 108 13.25 22.51 10.30
CA ALA A 108 14.08 21.58 11.06
C ALA A 108 13.71 20.13 10.73
N HIS A 109 12.51 19.87 10.22
CA HIS A 109 12.04 18.57 9.80
C HIS A 109 12.44 18.22 8.37
N SER A 110 12.50 16.92 8.10
CA SER A 110 12.89 16.38 6.82
C SER A 110 12.32 15.00 6.58
N ILE A 111 12.10 14.65 5.31
CA ILE A 111 11.64 13.31 4.93
C ILE A 111 12.74 12.61 4.15
N GLY A 112 12.97 11.34 4.45
CA GLY A 112 13.94 10.52 3.77
C GLY A 112 13.43 9.13 3.46
N ILE A 113 14.20 8.40 2.67
CA ILE A 113 13.92 7.02 2.30
C ILE A 113 15.10 6.17 2.77
N ILE A 114 14.81 5.07 3.44
CA ILE A 114 15.80 4.07 3.83
C ILE A 114 15.37 2.69 3.34
N PRO A 115 16.32 1.78 3.07
CA PRO A 115 15.98 0.38 2.86
C PRO A 115 15.36 -0.19 4.14
N GLY A 116 14.17 -0.76 4.01
CA GLY A 116 13.47 -1.43 5.09
C GLY A 116 13.99 -2.86 5.31
N PRO A 117 13.57 -3.53 6.39
CA PRO A 117 13.89 -4.93 6.59
C PRO A 117 13.30 -5.76 5.44
N PRO A 118 14.03 -6.75 4.91
CA PRO A 118 13.49 -7.64 3.90
C PRO A 118 12.30 -8.40 4.49
N ASP A 119 11.11 -8.19 3.92
CA ASP A 119 9.91 -8.90 4.32
C ASP A 119 9.64 -9.99 3.29
N HIS A 120 9.68 -11.25 3.72
CA HIS A 120 9.44 -12.42 2.85
C HIS A 120 10.24 -12.45 1.52
N GLY A 121 11.46 -11.90 1.51
CA GLY A 121 12.33 -11.86 0.32
C GLY A 121 11.98 -10.77 -0.70
N VAL A 122 11.08 -9.85 -0.34
CA VAL A 122 10.72 -8.67 -1.14
C VAL A 122 11.50 -7.46 -0.64
N LEU A 123 11.96 -6.63 -1.57
CA LEU A 123 12.69 -5.40 -1.24
C LEU A 123 11.68 -4.35 -0.76
N SER A 124 11.87 -3.85 0.46
CA SER A 124 11.01 -2.83 1.06
C SER A 124 11.81 -1.54 1.26
N CYS A 125 11.15 -0.39 1.13
CA CYS A 125 11.71 0.91 1.43
C CYS A 125 10.81 1.62 2.44
N GLU A 126 11.39 2.18 3.49
CA GLU A 126 10.66 2.94 4.50
C GLU A 126 10.85 4.44 4.27
N VAL A 127 9.74 5.16 4.26
CA VAL A 127 9.71 6.63 4.21
C VAL A 127 9.72 7.12 5.65
N GLU A 128 10.81 7.75 6.06
CA GLU A 128 11.01 8.25 7.42
C GLU A 128 10.82 9.75 7.51
N PHE A 129 10.14 10.16 8.57
CA PHE A 129 10.10 11.52 9.05
C PHE A 129 11.17 11.75 10.11
N ARG A 130 12.02 12.76 9.90
CA ARG A 130 13.21 13.04 10.70
C ARG A 130 13.24 14.50 11.13
N HIS A 131 13.83 14.77 12.28
CA HIS A 131 14.14 16.12 12.75
C HIS A 131 15.64 16.32 12.86
N LYS A 132 16.10 17.55 12.57
CA LYS A 132 17.52 17.89 12.48
C LYS A 132 18.32 17.53 13.73
N ALA A 133 17.72 17.75 14.91
CA ALA A 133 18.39 17.53 16.19
C ALA A 133 18.10 16.16 16.82
N ALA A 134 16.94 15.56 16.51
CA ALA A 134 16.48 14.33 17.16
C ALA A 134 16.70 13.08 16.30
N GLY A 135 17.02 13.24 15.01
CA GLY A 135 17.13 12.11 14.08
C GLY A 135 15.75 11.61 13.63
N PRO A 136 15.58 10.30 13.37
CA PRO A 136 14.29 9.74 12.94
C PRO A 136 13.25 9.84 14.06
N ILE A 137 12.12 10.46 13.76
CA ILE A 137 10.99 10.62 14.69
C ILE A 137 9.93 9.54 14.44
N ALA A 138 9.62 9.28 13.18
CA ALA A 138 8.54 8.38 12.81
C ALA A 138 8.75 7.77 11.41
N THR A 139 8.36 6.52 11.24
CA THR A 139 8.19 5.91 9.92
C THR A 139 6.79 6.24 9.42
N LEU A 140 6.70 6.93 8.28
CA LEU A 140 5.45 7.40 7.69
C LEU A 140 4.71 6.28 6.96
N CYS A 141 5.43 5.53 6.13
CA CYS A 141 4.94 4.36 5.44
C CYS A 141 6.11 3.47 4.98
N ALA A 142 5.88 2.18 4.88
CA ALA A 142 6.76 1.25 4.19
C ALA A 142 6.19 0.94 2.80
N VAL A 143 7.02 0.94 1.77
CA VAL A 143 6.65 0.69 0.37
C VAL A 143 7.33 -0.59 -0.08
N GLU A 144 6.54 -1.55 -0.54
CA GLU A 144 7.08 -2.79 -1.11
C GLU A 144 7.36 -2.60 -2.61
N LEU A 145 8.59 -2.93 -3.00
CA LEU A 145 9.05 -2.92 -4.39
C LEU A 145 9.10 -4.38 -4.86
N GLN A 146 8.12 -4.78 -5.67
CA GLN A 146 8.03 -6.14 -6.19
C GLN A 146 8.23 -6.15 -7.70
N SER A 147 9.43 -6.52 -8.14
CA SER A 147 9.64 -6.94 -9.52
C SER A 147 10.81 -7.92 -9.62
N SER A 148 10.64 -8.93 -10.46
CA SER A 148 11.72 -9.83 -10.89
C SER A 148 12.62 -9.19 -11.96
N ASP A 149 12.18 -8.08 -12.56
CA ASP A 149 12.91 -7.36 -13.58
C ASP A 149 13.54 -6.08 -13.03
N SER A 150 14.82 -5.88 -13.33
CA SER A 150 15.65 -4.78 -12.82
C SER A 150 15.19 -3.42 -13.35
N GLU A 151 14.71 -3.37 -14.60
CA GLU A 151 14.26 -2.11 -15.22
C GLU A 151 12.99 -1.61 -14.54
N THR A 152 11.99 -2.46 -14.41
CA THR A 152 10.74 -2.13 -13.70
C THR A 152 10.95 -1.81 -12.22
N LEU A 153 11.88 -2.48 -11.54
CA LEU A 153 12.26 -2.16 -10.16
C LEU A 153 12.88 -0.75 -10.07
N SER A 154 13.78 -0.40 -11.00
CA SER A 154 14.38 0.93 -11.07
C SER A 154 13.34 2.03 -11.32
N MET A 155 12.33 1.78 -12.17
CA MET A 155 11.24 2.73 -12.41
C MET A 155 10.37 2.94 -11.17
N GLN A 156 10.13 1.90 -10.37
CA GLN A 156 9.40 2.01 -9.11
C GLN A 156 10.18 2.83 -8.08
N MET A 157 11.49 2.61 -7.95
CA MET A 157 12.36 3.38 -7.07
C MET A 157 12.42 4.86 -7.47
N ASP A 158 12.53 5.15 -8.77
CA ASP A 158 12.52 6.53 -9.27
C ASP A 158 11.14 7.21 -9.07
N SER A 159 10.05 6.46 -9.23
CA SER A 159 8.70 6.96 -8.93
C SER A 159 8.52 7.27 -7.44
N LEU A 160 9.13 6.47 -6.56
CA LEU A 160 9.13 6.70 -5.12
C LEU A 160 9.97 7.94 -4.75
N ASP A 161 11.15 8.09 -5.37
CA ASP A 161 12.00 9.28 -5.21
C ASP A 161 11.25 10.57 -5.60
N ARG A 162 10.56 10.56 -6.75
CA ARG A 162 9.75 11.70 -7.21
C ARG A 162 8.55 11.96 -6.30
N CYS A 163 7.90 10.92 -5.80
CA CYS A 163 6.79 11.06 -4.85
C CYS A 163 7.24 11.74 -3.55
N VAL A 164 8.43 11.40 -3.04
CA VAL A 164 8.99 12.03 -1.84
C VAL A 164 9.42 13.47 -2.13
N ASP A 165 10.01 13.74 -3.30
CA ASP A 165 10.35 15.11 -3.70
C ASP A 165 9.11 16.02 -3.73
N GLU A 166 8.03 15.57 -4.36
CA GLU A 166 6.75 16.30 -4.40
C GLU A 166 6.18 16.52 -2.99
N LEU A 167 6.23 15.50 -2.14
CA LEU A 167 5.73 15.59 -0.77
C LEU A 167 6.54 16.60 0.05
N VAL A 168 7.86 16.60 -0.09
CA VAL A 168 8.77 17.56 0.54
C VAL A 168 8.50 18.99 0.05
N GLU A 169 8.30 19.15 -1.26
CA GLU A 169 7.98 20.44 -1.88
C GLU A 169 6.65 21.00 -1.37
N ARG A 170 5.57 20.21 -1.39
CA ARG A 170 4.24 20.65 -0.90
C ARG A 170 4.27 21.00 0.59
N LEU A 171 5.00 20.24 1.40
CA LEU A 171 5.16 20.51 2.82
C LEU A 171 6.13 21.66 3.12
N GLY A 172 6.93 22.09 2.15
CA GLY A 172 7.95 23.13 2.32
C GLY A 172 9.04 22.76 3.33
N ILE A 173 9.36 21.46 3.44
CA ILE A 173 10.43 20.94 4.30
C ILE A 173 11.63 20.52 3.43
N ARG A 174 12.69 19.97 4.04
CA ARG A 174 13.84 19.46 3.28
C ARG A 174 13.74 17.95 3.05
N ARG A 175 14.32 17.47 1.96
CA ARG A 175 14.59 16.04 1.78
C ARG A 175 15.84 15.65 2.58
N SER A 176 15.84 14.47 3.16
CA SER A 176 16.97 13.87 3.88
C SER A 176 17.29 12.48 3.33
N GLY A 177 18.54 12.06 3.43
CA GLY A 177 18.98 10.77 2.87
C GLY A 177 19.32 10.83 1.37
N GLY A 178 19.88 9.73 0.88
CA GLY A 178 20.22 9.57 -0.54
C GLY A 178 18.99 9.32 -1.40
N ARG A 179 19.15 9.50 -2.72
CA ARG A 179 18.19 8.99 -3.69
C ARG A 179 18.35 7.48 -3.82
N LEU A 180 17.24 6.78 -4.02
CA LEU A 180 17.26 5.35 -4.30
C LEU A 180 17.86 5.09 -5.68
N VAL A 181 17.62 5.99 -6.63
CA VAL A 181 18.23 5.96 -7.96
C VAL A 181 19.13 7.21 -8.14
N PRO A 182 20.36 7.08 -8.64
CA PRO A 182 21.18 8.24 -8.98
C PRO A 182 20.44 9.13 -9.98
N ALA A 183 20.50 10.46 -9.80
CA ALA A 183 19.99 11.38 -10.81
C ALA A 183 20.71 11.11 -12.14
N ARG A 184 19.95 10.75 -13.17
CA ARG A 184 20.47 10.62 -14.54
C ARG A 184 20.72 11.98 -15.15
#